data_AF-A0A238BXZ8-F1
#
_entry.id   AF-A0A238BXZ8-F1
#
_cell.length_a   1.000
_cell.length_b   1.000
_cell.length_c   1.000
_cell.angle_alpha   90.00
_cell.angle_beta   90.00
_cell.angle_gamma   90.00
#
_symmetry.space_group_name_H-M   'P 1'
#
loop_
_entity.id
_entity.type
_entity.pdbx_description
1 polymer ?
#
loop_
_entity_poly.entity_id
_entity_poly.type
_entity_poly.pdbx_seq_one_letter_code
_entity_poly.pdbx_strand_id
1 'polypeptide(L)'
;MKRSGGDRFGSGNKRTRMDSYEEALANGKYELRLVVTSRGAGGIIGRGGENIKRLRSEVLPFGNMNYEIVNTAQTNAHLQFDANLTVPDSQTPERVLTLTATTENIANCLREIIPRLDENREDDRDRRGKKAERSDSEMKVLVHESHAGAVIGRGGSRIKELREKTGAQLKVFSRCAPQSTERIVLLNGEVEKIIDCISIIIDVLKEIPIKGPVRPYDPMYYDPDIINDYGGYVPDRNFISRVGRGRDYGFGGSMIPSRYPGRDDRYSGMRDMMGRYSPIPAMQTTQVETTDVTIPDELGGAIIGKGGSRINRVREESGAQIEVEPHRDNGGDRIITISGTREQIQAAQYLLQQCVRTSEAGRRYLSEH
;
A
#
# COMPACT_ATOMS: atom_id res chain seq x y z
N MET A 1 -51.47 3.83 -30.12
CA MET A 1 -50.15 4.50 -30.26
C MET A 1 -49.46 4.54 -28.89
N LYS A 2 -48.14 4.36 -28.88
CA LYS A 2 -47.29 3.87 -27.78
C LYS A 2 -47.17 4.82 -26.57
N ARG A 3 -46.96 4.24 -25.38
CA ARG A 3 -46.48 4.86 -24.13
C ARG A 3 -44.94 4.83 -24.05
N SER A 4 -44.39 5.62 -23.11
CA SER A 4 -43.03 5.61 -22.51
C SER A 4 -41.90 6.23 -23.35
N GLY A 5 -40.90 6.93 -22.81
CA GLY A 5 -40.54 7.17 -21.40
C GLY A 5 -39.48 8.28 -21.29
N GLY A 6 -39.45 8.96 -20.15
CA GLY A 6 -38.32 9.78 -19.73
C GLY A 6 -37.38 8.92 -18.90
N ASP A 7 -36.11 8.89 -19.28
CA ASP A 7 -35.08 8.16 -18.53
C ASP A 7 -34.13 9.09 -17.79
N ARG A 8 -34.01 8.74 -16.52
CA ARG A 8 -33.20 9.33 -15.46
C ARG A 8 -31.76 8.87 -15.63
N PHE A 9 -30.83 9.81 -15.79
CA PHE A 9 -29.41 9.54 -15.52
C PHE A 9 -29.05 10.13 -14.15
N GLY A 10 -29.37 9.37 -13.10
CA GLY A 10 -28.84 9.59 -11.76
C GLY A 10 -27.47 8.91 -11.63
N SER A 11 -26.40 9.67 -11.88
CA SER A 11 -25.04 9.27 -11.55
C SER A 11 -24.84 9.32 -10.03
N GLY A 12 -25.22 8.25 -9.34
CA GLY A 12 -25.01 8.07 -7.91
C GLY A 12 -23.55 7.76 -7.60
N ASN A 13 -22.70 8.78 -7.55
CA ASN A 13 -21.40 8.65 -6.90
C ASN A 13 -21.66 8.59 -5.38
N LYS A 14 -21.75 7.38 -4.82
CA LYS A 14 -21.88 7.18 -3.38
C LYS A 14 -20.59 7.68 -2.72
N ARG A 15 -20.62 8.94 -2.28
CA ARG A 15 -19.72 9.46 -1.24
C ARG A 15 -19.78 8.48 -0.07
N THR A 16 -18.68 7.81 0.24
CA THR A 16 -18.52 7.14 1.53
C THR A 16 -18.61 8.24 2.58
N ARG A 17 -19.76 8.33 3.28
CA ARG A 17 -19.95 9.27 4.40
C ARG A 17 -18.93 8.90 5.47
N MET A 18 -18.19 9.87 6.00
CA MET A 18 -17.32 9.65 7.17
C MET A 18 -18.11 9.06 8.36
N ASP A 19 -19.41 9.38 8.45
CA ASP A 19 -20.36 8.79 9.42
C ASP A 19 -20.39 7.24 9.38
N SER A 20 -20.09 6.61 8.24
CA SER A 20 -20.11 5.15 8.12
C SER A 20 -18.92 4.46 8.80
N TYR A 21 -17.82 5.18 9.05
CA TYR A 21 -16.62 4.62 9.67
C TYR A 21 -16.82 4.45 11.18
N GLU A 22 -17.29 5.50 11.85
CA GLU A 22 -17.59 5.47 13.29
C GLU A 22 -18.76 4.53 13.60
N GLU A 23 -19.79 4.49 12.75
CA GLU A 23 -20.93 3.59 12.88
C GLU A 23 -20.57 2.12 12.60
N ALA A 24 -19.63 1.85 11.69
CA ALA A 24 -19.11 0.49 11.45
C ALA A 24 -18.28 -0.02 12.62
N LEU A 25 -17.41 0.82 13.19
CA LEU A 25 -16.63 0.52 14.40
C LEU A 25 -17.54 0.29 15.61
N ALA A 26 -18.60 1.09 15.76
CA ALA A 26 -19.62 0.91 16.81
C ALA A 26 -20.38 -0.43 16.67
N ASN A 27 -20.52 -0.95 15.45
CA ASN A 27 -21.13 -2.25 15.17
C ASN A 27 -20.12 -3.43 15.23
N GLY A 28 -18.94 -3.23 15.80
CA GLY A 28 -17.93 -4.29 15.99
C GLY A 28 -17.19 -4.71 14.71
N LYS A 29 -17.33 -3.92 13.62
CA LYS A 29 -16.58 -4.14 12.38
C LYS A 29 -15.16 -3.57 12.49
N TYR A 30 -14.26 -4.16 11.75
CA TYR A 30 -12.86 -3.74 11.64
C TYR A 30 -12.53 -3.38 10.20
N GLU A 31 -11.69 -2.38 10.01
CA GLU A 31 -11.16 -2.01 8.69
C GLU A 31 -9.75 -2.62 8.50
N LEU A 32 -9.67 -3.67 7.69
CA LEU A 32 -8.42 -4.30 7.26
C LEU A 32 -7.98 -3.71 5.93
N ARG A 33 -6.73 -3.23 5.88
CA ARG A 33 -6.12 -2.70 4.66
C ARG A 33 -4.95 -3.58 4.23
N LEU A 34 -4.93 -3.96 2.97
CA LEU A 34 -3.96 -4.89 2.38
C LEU A 34 -3.28 -4.22 1.19
N VAL A 35 -1.97 -4.36 1.09
CA VAL A 35 -1.25 -4.05 -0.16
C VAL A 35 -1.32 -5.28 -1.04
N VAL A 36 -1.77 -5.11 -2.28
CA VAL A 36 -1.80 -6.15 -3.30
C VAL A 36 -1.14 -5.65 -4.58
N THR A 37 -0.71 -6.55 -5.45
CA THR A 37 -0.23 -6.16 -6.78
C THR A 37 -1.40 -5.69 -7.64
N SER A 38 -1.14 -4.80 -8.60
CA SER A 38 -2.17 -4.36 -9.56
C SER A 38 -2.76 -5.51 -10.39
N ARG A 39 -1.94 -6.52 -10.72
CA ARG A 39 -2.40 -7.77 -11.37
C ARG A 39 -3.30 -8.59 -10.44
N GLY A 40 -2.88 -8.82 -9.19
CA GLY A 40 -3.67 -9.57 -8.21
C GLY A 40 -5.01 -8.90 -7.88
N ALA A 41 -5.01 -7.57 -7.79
CA ALA A 41 -6.23 -6.77 -7.65
C ALA A 41 -7.23 -7.01 -8.80
N GLY A 42 -6.75 -7.13 -10.04
CA GLY A 42 -7.61 -7.45 -11.19
C GLY A 42 -8.35 -8.78 -11.03
N GLY A 43 -7.68 -9.82 -10.50
CA GLY A 43 -8.29 -11.11 -10.18
C GLY A 43 -9.32 -11.05 -9.06
N ILE A 44 -9.07 -10.23 -8.04
CA ILE A 44 -10.03 -9.99 -6.94
C ILE A 44 -11.28 -9.27 -7.45
N ILE A 45 -11.11 -8.26 -8.32
CA ILE A 45 -12.22 -7.46 -8.87
C ILE A 45 -13.11 -8.30 -9.78
N GLY A 46 -12.50 -9.13 -10.64
CA GLY A 46 -13.21 -9.90 -11.67
C GLY A 46 -13.70 -9.02 -12.83
N ARG A 47 -14.10 -9.65 -13.95
CA ARG A 47 -14.60 -8.92 -15.12
C ARG A 47 -15.86 -8.11 -14.76
N GLY A 48 -15.86 -6.80 -15.01
CA GLY A 48 -17.00 -5.93 -14.68
C GLY A 48 -17.32 -5.80 -13.18
N GLY A 49 -16.36 -6.15 -12.30
CA GLY A 49 -16.55 -6.11 -10.84
C GLY A 49 -17.42 -7.24 -10.28
N GLU A 50 -17.67 -8.29 -11.06
CA GLU A 50 -18.52 -9.43 -10.69
C GLU A 50 -18.04 -10.11 -9.40
N ASN A 51 -16.73 -10.35 -9.23
CA ASN A 51 -16.20 -11.01 -8.05
C ASN A 51 -16.34 -10.16 -6.79
N ILE A 52 -16.11 -8.84 -6.86
CA ILE A 52 -16.33 -7.95 -5.72
C ILE A 52 -17.80 -7.83 -5.37
N LYS A 53 -18.69 -7.78 -6.38
CA LYS A 53 -20.14 -7.80 -6.13
C LYS A 53 -20.52 -9.07 -5.38
N ARG A 54 -20.03 -10.22 -5.84
CA ARG A 54 -20.24 -11.53 -5.21
C ARG A 54 -19.73 -11.58 -3.76
N LEU A 55 -18.48 -11.17 -3.53
CA LEU A 55 -17.87 -11.09 -2.19
C LEU A 55 -18.64 -10.14 -1.23
N ARG A 56 -19.36 -9.16 -1.78
CA ARG A 56 -20.21 -8.23 -1.01
C ARG A 56 -21.65 -8.72 -0.84
N SER A 57 -22.12 -9.72 -1.60
CA SER A 57 -23.55 -10.06 -1.69
C SER A 57 -23.90 -11.52 -1.44
N GLU A 58 -22.99 -12.46 -1.65
CA GLU A 58 -23.30 -13.90 -1.59
C GLU A 58 -22.84 -14.54 -0.29
N VAL A 59 -23.77 -15.33 0.28
CA VAL A 59 -23.50 -16.26 1.36
C VAL A 59 -22.78 -17.46 0.79
N LEU A 60 -21.51 -17.68 1.13
CA LEU A 60 -20.91 -18.99 0.95
C LEU A 60 -21.07 -19.80 2.26
N PRO A 61 -22.04 -20.72 2.35
CA PRO A 61 -21.86 -21.88 3.21
C PRO A 61 -20.71 -22.70 2.63
N PHE A 62 -19.73 -23.04 3.47
CA PHE A 62 -18.58 -23.84 3.05
C PHE A 62 -18.99 -25.17 2.43
N GLY A 63 -18.21 -25.56 1.41
CA GLY A 63 -18.24 -26.89 0.84
C GLY A 63 -17.81 -27.97 1.84
N ASN A 64 -18.46 -29.12 1.68
CA ASN A 64 -18.08 -30.46 2.12
C ASN A 64 -17.97 -30.70 3.65
N MET A 65 -19.11 -30.69 4.33
CA MET A 65 -19.43 -31.67 5.38
C MET A 65 -20.94 -31.89 5.35
N ASN A 66 -21.37 -33.15 5.21
CA ASN A 66 -22.78 -33.56 5.16
C ASN A 66 -23.52 -33.06 6.41
N TYR A 67 -24.35 -32.02 6.25
CA TYR A 67 -25.46 -31.79 7.14
C TYR A 67 -26.72 -31.96 6.31
N GLU A 68 -27.54 -32.96 6.66
CA GLU A 68 -28.84 -33.16 6.06
C GLU A 68 -29.62 -31.84 6.10
N ILE A 69 -30.17 -31.47 4.94
CA ILE A 69 -31.10 -30.37 4.83
C ILE A 69 -32.34 -30.75 5.64
N VAL A 70 -32.37 -30.33 6.91
CA VAL A 70 -33.61 -30.32 7.68
C VAL A 70 -34.42 -29.16 7.12
N ASN A 71 -35.23 -29.49 6.13
CA ASN A 71 -36.17 -28.62 5.47
C ASN A 71 -37.29 -28.30 6.47
N THR A 72 -37.06 -27.34 7.37
CA THR A 72 -38.12 -26.77 8.20
C THR A 72 -38.22 -25.29 7.90
N ALA A 73 -39.32 -24.92 7.25
CA ALA A 73 -39.66 -23.57 6.87
C ALA A 73 -39.81 -22.66 8.10
N GLN A 74 -38.71 -22.19 8.70
CA GLN A 74 -38.72 -21.12 9.71
C GLN A 74 -37.36 -20.48 10.09
N THR A 75 -36.30 -20.61 9.29
CA THR A 75 -35.03 -19.86 9.51
C THR A 75 -34.52 -19.21 8.23
N ASN A 76 -35.36 -18.40 7.58
CA ASN A 76 -34.91 -17.44 6.55
C ASN A 76 -34.33 -16.18 7.20
N ALA A 77 -33.37 -16.34 8.11
CA ALA A 77 -32.42 -15.26 8.37
C ALA A 77 -31.37 -15.36 7.26
N HIS A 78 -31.59 -14.64 6.15
CA HIS A 78 -30.53 -14.38 5.18
C HIS A 78 -29.37 -13.71 5.94
N LEU A 79 -28.34 -14.47 6.31
CA LEU A 79 -27.09 -13.95 6.86
C LEU A 79 -26.32 -13.26 5.72
N GLN A 80 -26.75 -12.05 5.39
CA GLN A 80 -26.12 -11.22 4.38
C GLN A 80 -24.67 -10.94 4.80
N PHE A 81 -23.70 -11.21 3.92
CA PHE A 81 -22.29 -10.83 4.15
C PHE A 81 -22.20 -9.31 4.21
N ASP A 82 -22.18 -8.75 5.42
CA ASP A 82 -21.99 -7.32 5.65
C ASP A 82 -20.49 -6.96 5.61
N ALA A 83 -19.91 -7.13 4.42
CA ALA A 83 -18.51 -6.83 4.14
C ALA A 83 -18.40 -5.77 3.04
N ASN A 84 -17.79 -4.63 3.36
CA ASN A 84 -17.49 -3.59 2.39
C ASN A 84 -16.04 -3.76 1.89
N LEU A 85 -15.89 -4.20 0.65
CA LEU A 85 -14.60 -4.44 0.00
C LEU A 85 -14.34 -3.38 -1.07
N THR A 86 -13.29 -2.55 -0.97
CA THR A 86 -12.93 -1.57 -2.01
C THR A 86 -11.50 -1.74 -2.49
N VAL A 87 -11.26 -1.62 -3.79
CA VAL A 87 -9.92 -1.58 -4.37
C VAL A 87 -9.86 -0.41 -5.36
N PRO A 88 -9.34 0.76 -4.97
CA PRO A 88 -9.18 1.88 -5.89
C PRO A 88 -8.22 1.52 -7.03
N ASP A 89 -8.47 2.03 -8.23
CA ASP A 89 -7.54 1.87 -9.34
C ASP A 89 -6.26 2.66 -9.09
N SER A 90 -5.13 2.12 -9.54
CA SER A 90 -3.83 2.75 -9.46
C SER A 90 -3.03 2.46 -10.73
N GLN A 91 -2.22 3.44 -11.15
CA GLN A 91 -1.27 3.28 -12.25
C GLN A 91 0.07 2.67 -11.78
N THR A 92 0.21 2.46 -10.47
CA THR A 92 1.42 1.90 -9.88
C THR A 92 1.36 0.36 -9.83
N PRO A 93 2.47 -0.34 -9.55
CA PRO A 93 2.48 -1.79 -9.42
C PRO A 93 1.66 -2.32 -8.23
N GLU A 94 1.28 -1.43 -7.32
CA GLU A 94 0.59 -1.74 -6.08
C GLU A 94 -0.81 -1.12 -6.05
N ARG A 95 -1.72 -1.78 -5.34
CA ARG A 95 -3.05 -1.27 -4.99
C ARG A 95 -3.34 -1.54 -3.53
N VAL A 96 -4.17 -0.70 -2.92
CA VAL A 96 -4.69 -0.95 -1.57
C VAL A 96 -6.08 -1.56 -1.67
N LEU A 97 -6.23 -2.75 -1.12
CA LEU A 97 -7.51 -3.42 -0.88
C LEU A 97 -7.95 -3.08 0.55
N THR A 98 -9.10 -2.43 0.69
CA THR A 98 -9.72 -2.14 1.98
C THR A 98 -10.93 -3.05 2.19
N LEU A 99 -10.99 -3.70 3.34
CA LEU A 99 -12.05 -4.61 3.77
C LEU A 99 -12.61 -4.14 5.11
N THR A 100 -13.88 -3.78 5.15
CA THR A 100 -14.58 -3.39 6.39
C THR A 100 -15.68 -4.40 6.70
N ALA A 101 -15.47 -5.25 7.71
CA ALA A 101 -16.45 -6.27 8.15
C ALA A 101 -16.15 -6.75 9.57
N THR A 102 -16.95 -7.69 10.10
CA THR A 102 -16.62 -8.41 11.35
C THR A 102 -15.37 -9.27 11.18
N THR A 103 -14.68 -9.65 12.26
CA THR A 103 -13.47 -10.50 12.18
C THR A 103 -13.74 -11.81 11.43
N GLU A 104 -14.90 -12.43 11.67
CA GLU A 104 -15.32 -13.66 10.99
C GLU A 104 -15.52 -13.45 9.48
N ASN A 105 -16.20 -12.37 9.09
CA ASN A 105 -16.43 -12.06 7.67
C ASN A 105 -15.13 -11.69 6.95
N ILE A 106 -14.21 -10.99 7.63
CA ILE A 106 -12.87 -10.73 7.10
C ILE A 106 -12.14 -12.04 6.81
N ALA A 107 -12.16 -12.99 7.75
CA ALA A 107 -11.54 -14.30 7.56
C ALA A 107 -12.14 -15.05 6.35
N ASN A 108 -13.47 -15.04 6.22
CA ASN A 108 -14.16 -15.64 5.07
C ASN A 108 -13.79 -14.97 3.74
N CYS A 109 -13.73 -13.64 3.69
CA CYS A 109 -13.27 -12.91 2.50
C CYS A 109 -11.82 -13.28 2.14
N LEU A 110 -10.94 -13.41 3.14
CA LEU A 110 -9.54 -13.75 2.91
C LEU A 110 -9.34 -15.15 2.34
N ARG A 111 -10.15 -16.14 2.74
CA ARG A 111 -10.11 -17.50 2.17
C ARG A 111 -10.39 -17.52 0.68
N GLU A 112 -11.22 -16.61 0.19
CA GLU A 112 -11.50 -16.44 -1.23
C GLU A 112 -10.46 -15.58 -1.96
N ILE A 113 -9.94 -14.54 -1.29
CA ILE A 113 -9.03 -13.57 -1.88
C ILE A 113 -7.62 -14.12 -2.05
N ILE A 114 -7.10 -14.83 -1.04
CA ILE A 114 -5.72 -15.33 -1.03
C ILE A 114 -5.46 -16.28 -2.22
N PRO A 115 -6.28 -17.31 -2.49
CA PRO A 115 -6.05 -18.19 -3.63
C PRO A 115 -6.06 -17.46 -4.97
N ARG A 116 -6.97 -16.47 -5.15
CA ARG A 116 -7.02 -15.65 -6.38
C ARG A 116 -5.81 -14.75 -6.53
N LEU A 117 -5.23 -14.26 -5.45
CA LEU A 117 -3.98 -13.50 -5.50
C LEU A 117 -2.81 -14.38 -5.96
N ASP A 118 -2.78 -15.65 -5.56
CA ASP A 118 -1.74 -16.60 -5.95
C ASP A 118 -1.90 -17.13 -7.38
N GLU A 119 -3.13 -17.34 -7.86
CA GLU A 119 -3.39 -17.75 -9.25
C GLU A 119 -2.83 -16.74 -10.27
N ASN A 120 -2.82 -15.45 -9.91
CA ASN A 120 -2.27 -14.38 -10.74
C ASN A 120 -0.74 -14.21 -10.62
N ARG A 121 -0.06 -15.06 -9.84
CA ARG A 121 1.41 -15.11 -9.76
C ARG A 121 1.94 -16.13 -10.77
N GLU A 122 1.78 -15.87 -12.06
CA GLU A 122 2.21 -16.78 -13.14
C GLU A 122 3.75 -16.83 -13.37
N ASP A 123 4.54 -16.03 -12.66
CA ASP A 123 5.96 -15.81 -12.97
C ASP A 123 6.97 -16.71 -12.23
N ASP A 124 6.52 -17.71 -11.47
CA ASP A 124 7.40 -18.71 -10.84
C ASP A 124 7.39 -20.05 -11.60
N ARG A 125 7.54 -19.98 -12.92
CA ARG A 125 8.15 -21.11 -13.64
C ARG A 125 9.60 -21.19 -13.19
N ASP A 126 9.95 -22.27 -12.49
CA ASP A 126 11.36 -22.62 -12.26
C ASP A 126 12.10 -22.63 -13.61
N ARG A 127 13.44 -22.54 -13.63
CA ARG A 127 14.26 -22.65 -14.86
C ARG A 127 13.96 -23.92 -15.70
N ARG A 128 13.22 -24.88 -15.15
CA ARG A 128 12.76 -26.14 -15.75
C ARG A 128 11.28 -26.18 -16.13
N GLY A 129 10.53 -25.08 -16.00
CA GLY A 129 9.13 -24.99 -16.40
C GLY A 129 8.13 -25.78 -15.53
N LYS A 130 8.55 -26.33 -14.38
CA LYS A 130 7.61 -26.92 -13.40
C LYS A 130 7.01 -25.81 -12.55
N LYS A 131 5.67 -25.83 -12.42
CA LYS A 131 4.93 -25.06 -11.42
C LYS A 131 5.37 -25.57 -10.05
N ALA A 132 6.01 -24.72 -9.24
CA ALA A 132 6.31 -25.10 -7.87
C ALA A 132 4.99 -25.41 -7.15
N GLU A 133 4.88 -26.58 -6.53
CA GLU A 133 3.82 -26.87 -5.56
C GLU A 133 4.08 -26.03 -4.31
N ARG A 134 3.79 -24.72 -4.39
CA ARG A 134 3.76 -23.86 -3.20
C ARG A 134 2.41 -24.08 -2.53
N SER A 135 2.44 -24.70 -1.36
CA SER A 135 1.36 -24.63 -0.37
C SER A 135 1.27 -23.27 0.31
N ASP A 136 2.31 -22.45 0.16
CA ASP A 136 2.50 -21.23 0.95
C ASP A 136 2.15 -19.98 0.14
N SER A 137 1.16 -19.25 0.64
CA SER A 137 0.71 -17.95 0.16
C SER A 137 1.48 -16.81 0.83
N GLU A 138 1.37 -15.61 0.27
CA GLU A 138 1.92 -14.38 0.88
C GLU A 138 0.85 -13.28 0.92
N MET A 139 0.69 -12.64 2.08
CA MET A 139 -0.20 -11.49 2.28
C MET A 139 0.54 -10.32 2.96
N LYS A 140 0.24 -9.08 2.55
CA LYS A 140 0.82 -7.85 3.10
C LYS A 140 -0.27 -6.98 3.71
N VAL A 141 -0.25 -6.85 5.03
CA VAL A 141 -1.23 -6.07 5.80
C VAL A 141 -0.64 -4.69 6.13
N LEU A 142 -1.40 -3.63 5.91
CA LEU A 142 -1.07 -2.27 6.36
C LEU A 142 -1.58 -2.09 7.79
N VAL A 143 -0.69 -1.66 8.68
CA VAL A 143 -1.04 -1.31 10.06
C VAL A 143 -0.41 0.02 10.42
N HIS A 144 -1.07 0.84 11.22
CA HIS A 144 -0.48 2.08 11.73
C HIS A 144 0.84 1.81 12.46
N GLU A 145 1.81 2.72 12.44
CA GLU A 145 3.12 2.52 13.06
C GLU A 145 3.04 2.23 14.57
N SER A 146 2.10 2.85 15.27
CA SER A 146 1.84 2.59 16.69
C SER A 146 1.28 1.19 16.93
N HIS A 147 0.46 0.69 16.01
CA HIS A 147 -0.11 -0.66 16.01
C HIS A 147 0.95 -1.70 15.64
N ALA A 148 1.85 -1.39 14.71
CA ALA A 148 3.00 -2.22 14.40
C ALA A 148 3.86 -2.49 15.65
N GLY A 149 4.07 -1.48 16.49
CA GLY A 149 4.75 -1.63 17.78
C GLY A 149 4.04 -2.61 18.72
N ALA A 150 2.70 -2.60 18.74
CA ALA A 150 1.89 -3.54 19.53
C ALA A 150 1.95 -4.98 19.00
N VAL A 151 1.93 -5.16 17.67
CA VAL A 151 2.09 -6.47 17.03
C VAL A 151 3.47 -7.07 17.33
N ILE A 152 4.52 -6.24 17.34
CA ILE A 152 5.88 -6.67 17.69
C ILE A 152 6.01 -7.00 19.18
N GLY A 153 5.49 -6.14 20.05
CA GLY A 153 5.64 -6.25 21.51
C GLY A 153 7.05 -5.90 22.00
N ARG A 154 7.19 -5.67 23.31
CA ARG A 154 8.48 -5.31 23.93
C ARG A 154 9.52 -6.42 23.69
N GLY A 155 10.67 -6.07 23.11
CA GLY A 155 11.72 -7.05 22.77
C GLY A 155 11.31 -8.09 21.73
N GLY A 156 10.23 -7.85 20.98
CA GLY A 156 9.70 -8.81 20.01
C GLY A 156 8.97 -10.00 20.65
N SER A 157 8.52 -9.89 21.90
CA SER A 157 7.84 -10.99 22.59
C SER A 157 6.53 -11.40 21.91
N ARG A 158 5.71 -10.42 21.51
CA ARG A 158 4.38 -10.66 20.94
C ARG A 158 4.45 -11.26 19.55
N ILE A 159 5.34 -10.75 18.69
CA ILE A 159 5.57 -11.34 17.36
C ILE A 159 6.09 -12.78 17.44
N LYS A 160 6.94 -13.11 18.42
CA LYS A 160 7.40 -14.49 18.65
C LYS A 160 6.24 -15.39 19.05
N GLU A 161 5.41 -14.96 19.99
CA GLU A 161 4.20 -15.68 20.42
C GLU A 161 3.22 -15.88 19.27
N LEU A 162 2.99 -14.86 18.43
CA LEU A 162 2.10 -14.96 17.26
C LEU A 162 2.61 -16.01 16.27
N ARG A 163 3.92 -16.02 15.98
CA ARG A 163 4.54 -17.02 15.09
C ARG A 163 4.44 -18.44 15.67
N GLU A 164 4.59 -18.60 16.98
CA GLU A 164 4.47 -19.90 17.66
C GLU A 164 3.03 -20.41 17.65
N LYS A 165 2.06 -19.53 17.91
CA LYS A 165 0.64 -19.89 17.93
C LYS A 165 0.07 -20.25 16.57
N THR A 166 0.41 -19.50 15.53
CA THR A 166 -0.19 -19.70 14.19
C THR A 166 0.67 -20.57 13.28
N GLY A 167 1.95 -20.71 13.58
CA GLY A 167 2.92 -21.35 12.67
C GLY A 167 3.16 -20.56 11.37
N ALA A 168 2.61 -19.35 11.24
CA ALA A 168 2.84 -18.48 10.09
C ALA A 168 4.18 -17.72 10.24
N GLN A 169 4.86 -17.49 9.13
CA GLN A 169 6.02 -16.62 9.09
C GLN A 169 5.56 -15.16 9.04
N LEU A 170 5.99 -14.36 10.02
CA LEU A 170 5.56 -12.97 10.17
C LEU A 170 6.76 -12.03 10.12
N LYS A 171 6.75 -10.97 9.30
CA LYS A 171 7.79 -9.93 9.26
C LYS A 171 7.13 -8.56 9.26
N VAL A 172 7.57 -7.67 10.13
CA VAL A 172 7.12 -6.27 10.13
C VAL A 172 8.25 -5.40 9.59
N PHE A 173 8.00 -4.64 8.53
CA PHE A 173 8.99 -3.74 7.93
C PHE A 173 9.27 -2.55 8.84
N SER A 174 10.53 -2.11 8.96
CA SER A 174 10.94 -1.05 9.88
C SER A 174 10.47 0.34 9.43
N ARG A 175 10.46 0.58 8.11
CA ARG A 175 10.05 1.86 7.52
C ARG A 175 8.55 1.87 7.25
N CYS A 176 7.91 3.01 7.47
CA CYS A 176 6.55 3.23 6.99
C CYS A 176 6.52 3.25 5.46
N ALA A 177 5.37 2.93 4.87
CA ALA A 177 5.15 3.11 3.46
C ALA A 177 5.33 4.60 3.07
N PRO A 178 5.73 4.88 1.81
CA PRO A 178 6.02 6.25 1.37
C PRO A 178 4.86 7.20 1.67
N GLN A 179 5.19 8.37 2.23
CA GLN A 179 4.21 9.40 2.60
C GLN A 179 3.04 8.88 3.47
N SER A 180 3.25 7.85 4.28
CA SER A 180 2.24 7.20 5.12
C SER A 180 2.72 7.01 6.56
N THR A 181 1.78 6.81 7.48
CA THR A 181 2.04 6.36 8.86
C THR A 181 1.77 4.85 9.03
N GLU A 182 1.58 4.12 7.95
CA GLU A 182 1.38 2.67 7.96
C GLU A 182 2.66 1.90 7.65
N ARG A 183 2.86 0.79 8.36
CA ARG A 183 3.92 -0.18 8.14
C ARG A 183 3.33 -1.46 7.57
N ILE A 184 4.10 -2.15 6.74
CA ILE A 184 3.69 -3.43 6.18
C ILE A 184 4.04 -4.56 7.16
N VAL A 185 3.05 -5.39 7.43
CA VAL A 185 3.18 -6.70 8.06
C VAL A 185 3.05 -7.76 6.96
N LEU A 186 4.16 -8.42 6.67
CA LEU A 186 4.25 -9.54 5.74
C LEU A 186 3.95 -10.86 6.46
N LEU A 187 3.04 -11.62 5.88
CA LEU A 187 2.60 -12.94 6.36
C LEU A 187 2.83 -13.97 5.26
N ASN A 188 3.57 -15.04 5.57
CA ASN A 188 3.80 -16.17 4.68
C ASN A 188 3.40 -17.48 5.35
N GLY A 189 2.81 -18.39 4.59
CA GLY A 189 2.43 -19.72 5.02
C GLY A 189 1.16 -20.20 4.34
N GLU A 190 0.61 -21.31 4.82
CA GLU A 190 -0.69 -21.83 4.34
C GLU A 190 -1.83 -20.83 4.58
N VAL A 191 -2.84 -20.89 3.72
CA VAL A 191 -3.99 -19.95 3.72
C VAL A 191 -4.63 -19.84 5.10
N GLU A 192 -4.94 -20.95 5.76
CA GLU A 192 -5.57 -20.93 7.09
C GLU A 192 -4.64 -20.34 8.16
N LYS A 193 -3.33 -20.63 8.12
CA LYS A 193 -2.36 -20.06 9.08
C LYS A 193 -2.24 -18.54 8.96
N ILE A 194 -2.31 -18.01 7.72
CA ILE A 194 -2.32 -16.57 7.48
C ILE A 194 -3.60 -15.94 8.06
N ILE A 195 -4.74 -16.58 7.86
CA ILE A 195 -6.05 -16.08 8.30
C ILE A 195 -6.18 -16.10 9.81
N ASP A 196 -5.73 -17.17 10.47
CA ASP A 196 -5.66 -17.25 11.93
C ASP A 196 -4.76 -16.14 12.48
N CYS A 197 -3.64 -15.87 11.82
CA CYS A 197 -2.73 -14.81 12.23
C CYS A 197 -3.34 -13.41 12.07
N ILE A 198 -4.01 -13.15 10.95
CA ILE A 198 -4.71 -11.87 10.74
C ILE A 198 -5.83 -11.69 11.78
N SER A 199 -6.58 -12.74 12.09
CA SER A 199 -7.66 -12.68 13.08
C SER A 199 -7.13 -12.29 14.47
N ILE A 200 -6.05 -12.93 14.92
CA ILE A 200 -5.42 -12.58 16.20
C ILE A 200 -4.84 -11.16 16.18
N ILE A 201 -4.25 -10.73 15.07
CA ILE A 201 -3.76 -9.34 14.92
C ILE A 201 -4.93 -8.36 15.06
N ILE A 202 -6.03 -8.57 14.35
CA ILE A 202 -7.22 -7.71 14.41
C ILE A 202 -7.72 -7.59 15.85
N ASP A 203 -7.85 -8.70 16.57
CA ASP A 203 -8.34 -8.69 17.94
C ASP A 203 -7.40 -7.93 18.89
N VAL A 204 -6.08 -8.02 18.70
CA VAL A 204 -5.10 -7.21 19.45
C VAL A 204 -5.24 -5.72 19.11
N LEU A 205 -5.44 -5.37 17.85
CA LEU A 205 -5.49 -3.99 17.39
C LEU A 205 -6.78 -3.27 17.78
N LYS A 206 -7.90 -3.99 17.95
CA LYS A 206 -9.17 -3.43 18.46
C LYS A 206 -9.04 -2.85 19.87
N GLU A 207 -8.24 -3.47 20.72
CA GLU A 207 -8.04 -3.05 22.11
C GLU A 207 -7.09 -1.85 22.27
N ILE A 208 -6.33 -1.50 21.22
CA ILE A 208 -5.23 -0.54 21.33
C ILE A 208 -5.54 0.70 20.49
N PRO A 209 -5.69 1.89 21.11
CA PRO A 209 -5.91 3.10 20.35
C PRO A 209 -4.69 3.48 19.50
N ILE A 210 -4.95 4.05 18.34
CA ILE A 210 -3.88 4.59 17.48
C ILE A 210 -3.25 5.80 18.17
N LYS A 211 -1.91 5.88 18.13
CA LYS A 211 -1.14 7.00 18.67
C LYS A 211 -0.50 7.77 17.53
N GLY A 212 -0.71 9.08 17.49
CA GLY A 212 -0.10 9.96 16.49
C GLY A 212 -1.00 10.22 15.28
N PRO A 213 -0.46 10.87 14.24
CA PRO A 213 -1.22 11.23 13.05
C PRO A 213 -1.60 9.99 12.24
N VAL A 214 -2.82 9.96 11.71
CA VAL A 214 -3.28 8.85 10.85
C VAL A 214 -3.18 9.29 9.39
N ARG A 215 -2.24 8.69 8.64
CA ARG A 215 -2.07 8.91 7.20
C ARG A 215 -2.05 7.58 6.47
N PRO A 216 -3.22 7.10 6.00
CA PRO A 216 -3.37 5.96 5.12
C PRO A 216 -2.36 5.94 3.95
N TYR A 217 -1.75 4.79 3.67
CA TYR A 217 -0.93 4.64 2.46
C TYR A 217 -1.78 4.80 1.21
N ASP A 218 -1.24 5.56 0.26
CA ASP A 218 -1.77 5.75 -1.08
C ASP A 218 -0.73 5.22 -2.08
N PRO A 219 -1.06 4.21 -2.89
CA PRO A 219 -0.16 3.68 -3.91
C PRO A 219 0.39 4.73 -4.87
N MET A 220 -0.23 5.89 -5.03
CA MET A 220 0.31 6.96 -5.87
C MET A 220 1.69 7.47 -5.41
N TYR A 221 2.05 7.26 -4.13
CA TYR A 221 3.38 7.57 -3.59
C TYR A 221 4.35 6.39 -3.65
N TYR A 222 4.02 5.31 -4.37
CA TYR A 222 4.91 4.19 -4.60
C TYR A 222 6.33 4.66 -4.97
N ASP A 223 7.32 4.17 -4.23
CA ASP A 223 8.72 4.56 -4.40
C ASP A 223 9.59 3.31 -4.62
N PRO A 224 10.12 3.11 -5.84
CA PRO A 224 10.95 1.95 -6.15
C PRO A 224 12.32 1.97 -5.43
N ASP A 225 12.83 3.14 -5.03
CA ASP A 225 14.17 3.26 -4.43
C ASP A 225 14.22 2.71 -3.00
N ILE A 226 13.09 2.75 -2.28
CA ILE A 226 12.98 2.37 -0.87
C ILE A 226 12.09 1.15 -0.66
N ILE A 227 11.77 0.45 -1.74
CA ILE A 227 10.79 -0.64 -1.76
C ILE A 227 11.10 -1.77 -0.77
N ASN A 228 12.38 -2.10 -0.64
CA ASN A 228 12.85 -3.15 0.25
C ASN A 228 12.73 -2.75 1.73
N ASP A 229 12.78 -1.45 2.02
CA ASP A 229 12.73 -0.92 3.39
C ASP A 229 11.29 -0.92 3.93
N TYR A 230 10.31 -0.53 3.10
CA TYR A 230 8.91 -0.46 3.51
C TYR A 230 8.11 -1.73 3.19
N GLY A 231 8.58 -2.57 2.27
CA GLY A 231 7.99 -3.88 1.97
C GLY A 231 7.07 -3.94 0.75
N GLY A 232 7.25 -3.04 -0.22
CA GLY A 232 6.43 -2.96 -1.43
C GLY A 232 6.57 -4.13 -2.41
N TYR A 233 5.83 -4.10 -3.52
CA TYR A 233 5.89 -5.02 -4.65
C TYR A 233 6.73 -4.46 -5.79
N VAL A 234 7.75 -5.22 -6.17
CA VAL A 234 8.66 -4.85 -7.26
C VAL A 234 7.89 -4.88 -8.60
N PRO A 235 8.07 -3.89 -9.50
CA PRO A 235 7.28 -3.77 -10.73
C PRO A 235 7.51 -4.92 -11.72
N ASP A 236 8.71 -5.52 -11.72
CA ASP A 236 9.07 -6.72 -12.47
C ASP A 236 10.49 -7.20 -12.08
N ARG A 237 10.84 -8.49 -12.30
CA ARG A 237 12.23 -9.00 -12.05
C ARG A 237 13.26 -8.29 -12.95
N ASN A 238 12.85 -7.82 -14.13
CA ASN A 238 13.72 -7.08 -15.05
C ASN A 238 14.07 -5.66 -14.57
N PHE A 239 13.36 -5.13 -13.56
CA PHE A 239 13.67 -3.83 -12.95
C PHE A 239 14.91 -3.89 -12.04
N ILE A 240 15.23 -5.06 -11.48
CA ILE A 240 16.42 -5.32 -10.65
C ILE A 240 17.72 -5.08 -11.45
N SER A 241 17.67 -5.24 -12.78
CA SER A 241 18.84 -5.04 -13.64
C SER A 241 19.18 -3.56 -13.89
N ARG A 242 18.27 -2.62 -13.61
CA ARG A 242 18.50 -1.18 -13.81
C ARG A 242 18.83 -0.41 -12.53
N VAL A 243 18.43 -0.92 -11.37
CA VAL A 243 18.72 -0.31 -10.06
C VAL A 243 19.87 -1.08 -9.41
N GLY A 244 21.09 -0.82 -9.88
CA GLY A 244 22.34 -1.05 -9.15
C GLY A 244 22.64 -2.47 -8.67
N ARG A 245 23.59 -3.13 -9.33
CA ARG A 245 24.45 -4.13 -8.66
C ARG A 245 25.06 -3.50 -7.41
N GLY A 246 24.52 -3.81 -6.23
CA GLY A 246 25.12 -3.29 -5.01
C GLY A 246 24.29 -3.36 -3.74
N ARG A 247 23.61 -4.48 -3.45
CA ARG A 247 23.44 -5.04 -2.09
C ARG A 247 22.48 -6.22 -2.15
N ASP A 248 23.10 -7.38 -2.14
CA ASP A 248 22.48 -8.69 -2.02
C ASP A 248 22.01 -8.87 -0.57
N TYR A 249 20.71 -8.70 -0.29
CA TYR A 249 20.08 -9.17 0.96
C TYR A 249 18.61 -9.54 0.70
N GLY A 250 18.41 -10.66 0.00
CA GLY A 250 17.17 -11.45 0.01
C GLY A 250 17.47 -12.83 0.62
N PHE A 251 16.92 -13.09 1.80
CA PHE A 251 17.17 -14.30 2.59
C PHE A 251 16.62 -15.55 1.87
N GLY A 252 17.50 -16.48 1.48
CA GLY A 252 17.10 -17.79 0.97
C GLY A 252 18.26 -18.64 0.47
N GLY A 253 18.98 -19.34 1.37
CA GLY A 253 19.72 -20.55 1.03
C GLY A 253 21.14 -20.65 1.58
N SER A 254 21.28 -21.30 2.74
CA SER A 254 22.53 -21.95 3.14
C SER A 254 23.07 -22.84 2.02
N MET A 255 24.38 -22.78 1.72
CA MET A 255 25.22 -23.97 1.53
C MET A 255 26.71 -23.62 1.44
N ILE A 256 27.44 -24.25 2.36
CA ILE A 256 28.88 -24.47 2.42
C ILE A 256 29.42 -24.94 1.05
N PRO A 257 30.54 -24.40 0.51
CA PRO A 257 31.23 -25.05 -0.59
C PRO A 257 32.33 -25.96 -0.03
N SER A 258 32.08 -27.26 -0.01
CA SER A 258 33.16 -28.25 0.07
C SER A 258 32.77 -29.54 -0.64
N ARG A 259 33.14 -29.67 -1.92
CA ARG A 259 33.94 -30.78 -2.49
C ARG A 259 34.00 -30.70 -4.02
N TYR A 260 35.24 -30.62 -4.48
CA TYR A 260 35.79 -30.86 -5.83
C TYR A 260 35.49 -32.30 -6.34
N PRO A 261 35.63 -32.64 -7.65
CA PRO A 261 36.90 -32.47 -8.39
C PRO A 261 36.86 -32.11 -9.89
N GLY A 262 37.91 -31.40 -10.30
CA GLY A 262 38.43 -31.43 -11.68
C GLY A 262 39.01 -30.11 -12.19
N ARG A 263 40.36 -30.03 -12.22
CA ARG A 263 41.27 -29.34 -13.18
C ARG A 263 41.01 -27.85 -13.51
N ASP A 264 41.97 -26.94 -13.57
CA ASP A 264 43.43 -26.99 -13.70
C ASP A 264 44.06 -25.76 -13.02
N ASP A 265 45.30 -25.94 -12.60
CA ASP A 265 46.24 -24.94 -12.11
C ASP A 265 46.47 -23.78 -13.08
N ARG A 266 46.33 -22.55 -12.57
CA ARG A 266 47.36 -21.48 -12.60
C ARG A 266 46.75 -20.14 -12.21
N TYR A 267 47.30 -19.55 -11.15
CA TYR A 267 47.52 -18.11 -10.88
C TYR A 267 47.50 -17.90 -9.35
N SER A 268 48.63 -18.22 -8.74
CA SER A 268 49.01 -17.74 -7.41
C SER A 268 49.60 -16.33 -7.57
N GLY A 269 49.19 -15.41 -6.70
CA GLY A 269 49.87 -14.15 -6.49
C GLY A 269 48.92 -12.95 -6.48
N MET A 270 48.39 -12.61 -5.30
CA MET A 270 48.05 -11.25 -4.84
C MET A 270 47.05 -11.30 -3.66
N ARG A 271 47.45 -11.93 -2.57
CA ARG A 271 46.73 -11.82 -1.30
C ARG A 271 47.76 -11.58 -0.21
N ASP A 272 48.16 -10.32 -0.05
CA ASP A 272 48.77 -9.76 1.17
C ASP A 272 49.02 -8.24 1.00
N MET A 273 47.97 -7.41 1.04
CA MET A 273 48.10 -6.02 1.50
C MET A 273 46.76 -5.35 1.83
N MET A 274 46.74 -4.58 2.92
CA MET A 274 45.68 -3.72 3.47
C MET A 274 44.61 -4.36 4.38
N GLY A 275 45.05 -4.69 5.59
CA GLY A 275 44.31 -4.31 6.79
C GLY A 275 44.63 -2.85 7.20
N ARG A 276 43.65 -2.20 7.85
CA ARG A 276 43.60 -0.82 8.41
C ARG A 276 42.86 0.22 7.56
N TYR A 277 41.54 0.32 7.76
CA TYR A 277 40.84 1.60 7.73
C TYR A 277 39.76 1.62 8.81
N SER A 278 39.88 2.57 9.73
CA SER A 278 38.84 2.93 10.70
C SER A 278 37.63 3.53 9.96
N PRO A 279 36.39 3.34 10.44
CA PRO A 279 35.22 3.95 9.81
C PRO A 279 35.20 5.47 10.04
N ILE A 280 35.19 6.22 8.94
CA ILE A 280 34.93 7.66 8.91
C ILE A 280 33.41 7.86 9.15
N PRO A 281 32.97 8.79 10.02
CA PRO A 281 31.55 9.13 10.13
C PRO A 281 31.12 9.78 8.82
N ALA A 282 30.16 9.17 8.12
CA ALA A 282 29.53 9.79 6.96
C ALA A 282 28.75 11.04 7.42
N MET A 283 29.34 12.23 7.22
CA MET A 283 28.57 13.47 7.23
C MET A 283 27.64 13.45 6.02
N GLN A 284 26.33 13.25 6.24
CA GLN A 284 25.31 13.51 5.23
C GLN A 284 25.25 15.02 5.03
N THR A 285 25.91 15.50 3.97
CA THR A 285 25.59 16.81 3.39
C THR A 285 24.13 16.79 2.94
N THR A 286 23.27 17.52 3.64
CA THR A 286 21.91 17.85 3.19
C THR A 286 22.03 18.67 1.91
N GLN A 287 21.93 18.01 0.75
CA GLN A 287 21.97 18.67 -0.54
C GLN A 287 20.69 19.51 -0.68
N VAL A 288 20.88 20.82 -0.82
CA VAL A 288 19.80 21.78 -1.10
C VAL A 288 19.70 21.87 -2.62
N GLU A 289 18.53 21.51 -3.15
CA GLU A 289 18.20 21.59 -4.57
C GLU A 289 17.27 22.79 -4.82
N THR A 290 17.05 23.15 -6.08
CA THR A 290 16.09 24.18 -6.47
C THR A 290 15.34 23.74 -7.71
N THR A 291 14.01 23.87 -7.68
CA THR A 291 13.10 23.44 -8.75
C THR A 291 12.10 24.55 -9.06
N ASP A 292 11.91 24.79 -10.34
CA ASP A 292 10.93 25.76 -10.84
C ASP A 292 9.62 25.08 -11.25
N VAL A 293 8.50 25.67 -10.86
CA VAL A 293 7.14 25.22 -11.19
C VAL A 293 6.42 26.34 -11.95
N THR A 294 6.07 26.07 -13.18
CA THR A 294 5.31 26.99 -14.04
C THR A 294 3.81 26.85 -13.77
N ILE A 295 3.13 27.97 -13.52
CA ILE A 295 1.68 28.04 -13.28
C ILE A 295 1.04 29.12 -14.16
N PRO A 296 -0.15 28.87 -14.73
CA PRO A 296 -0.93 29.91 -15.39
C PRO A 296 -1.23 31.08 -14.45
N ASP A 297 -1.22 32.30 -14.98
CA ASP A 297 -1.41 33.52 -14.19
C ASP A 297 -2.73 33.53 -13.40
N GLU A 298 -3.79 33.02 -14.02
CA GLU A 298 -5.14 32.86 -13.46
C GLU A 298 -5.19 31.94 -12.22
N LEU A 299 -4.20 31.03 -12.07
CA LEU A 299 -4.07 30.16 -10.91
C LEU A 299 -3.21 30.75 -9.80
N GLY A 300 -2.51 31.87 -10.06
CA GLY A 300 -1.69 32.56 -9.07
C GLY A 300 -2.47 32.97 -7.82
N GLY A 301 -3.70 33.47 -8.00
CA GLY A 301 -4.57 33.87 -6.88
C GLY A 301 -5.00 32.68 -6.00
N ALA A 302 -5.17 31.50 -6.59
CA ALA A 302 -5.55 30.27 -5.89
C ALA A 302 -4.43 29.70 -5.02
N ILE A 303 -3.20 29.85 -5.49
CA ILE A 303 -1.97 29.39 -4.84
C ILE A 303 -1.51 30.38 -3.76
N ILE A 304 -1.53 31.68 -4.04
CA ILE A 304 -1.07 32.72 -3.12
C ILE A 304 -2.07 32.96 -1.98
N GLY A 305 -3.37 33.01 -2.29
CA GLY A 305 -4.43 33.32 -1.33
C GLY A 305 -4.47 34.79 -0.89
N LYS A 306 -5.57 35.22 -0.23
CA LYS A 306 -5.73 36.59 0.26
C LYS A 306 -4.59 36.94 1.23
N GLY A 307 -3.84 38.01 0.93
CA GLY A 307 -2.68 38.45 1.73
C GLY A 307 -1.50 37.47 1.78
N GLY A 308 -1.40 36.52 0.83
CA GLY A 308 -0.34 35.51 0.84
C GLY A 308 -0.54 34.37 1.84
N SER A 309 -1.70 34.28 2.48
CA SER A 309 -2.00 33.31 3.55
C SER A 309 -1.76 31.85 3.15
N ARG A 310 -2.09 31.46 1.91
CA ARG A 310 -1.92 30.08 1.44
C ARG A 310 -0.47 29.78 1.14
N ILE A 311 0.21 30.63 0.38
CA ILE A 311 1.63 30.41 0.06
C ILE A 311 2.51 30.46 1.31
N ASN A 312 2.19 31.31 2.29
CA ASN A 312 2.90 31.35 3.57
C ASN A 312 2.70 30.06 4.37
N ARG A 313 1.49 29.50 4.37
CA ARG A 313 1.23 28.18 4.95
C ARG A 313 2.01 27.07 4.22
N VAL A 314 2.10 27.13 2.89
CA VAL A 314 2.91 26.17 2.13
C VAL A 314 4.39 26.26 2.51
N ARG A 315 4.95 27.47 2.67
CA ARG A 315 6.33 27.67 3.13
C ARG A 315 6.55 27.08 4.53
N GLU A 316 5.63 27.33 5.45
CA GLU A 316 5.71 26.85 6.83
C GLU A 316 5.60 25.32 6.93
N GLU A 317 4.63 24.71 6.23
CA GLU A 317 4.38 23.27 6.28
C GLU A 317 5.41 22.44 5.49
N SER A 318 5.94 22.98 4.39
CA SER A 318 6.98 22.30 3.61
C SER A 318 8.39 22.50 4.15
N GLY A 319 8.61 23.58 4.91
CA GLY A 319 9.95 24.02 5.32
C GLY A 319 10.85 24.44 4.14
N ALA A 320 10.31 24.55 2.93
CA ALA A 320 11.03 24.98 1.73
C ALA A 320 11.05 26.50 1.61
N GLN A 321 12.12 27.04 1.03
CA GLN A 321 12.16 28.42 0.58
C GLN A 321 11.41 28.52 -0.74
N ILE A 322 10.34 29.34 -0.79
CA ILE A 322 9.48 29.45 -1.97
C ILE A 322 9.41 30.91 -2.41
N GLU A 323 9.86 31.19 -3.62
CA GLU A 323 9.79 32.49 -4.28
C GLU A 323 8.77 32.42 -5.42
N VAL A 324 7.93 33.44 -5.53
CA VAL A 324 6.87 33.50 -6.54
C VAL A 324 7.09 34.75 -7.36
N GLU A 325 7.24 34.59 -8.67
CA GLU A 325 7.40 35.75 -9.56
C GLU A 325 6.17 36.67 -9.52
N PRO A 326 6.37 38.00 -9.56
CA PRO A 326 5.27 38.96 -9.60
C PRO A 326 4.43 38.80 -10.88
N HIS A 327 3.17 39.24 -10.80
CA HIS A 327 2.26 39.26 -11.95
C HIS A 327 2.87 40.06 -13.11
N ARG A 328 2.80 39.52 -14.33
CA ARG A 328 3.13 40.25 -15.55
C ARG A 328 1.85 40.51 -16.32
N ASP A 329 1.59 41.78 -16.68
CA ASP A 329 0.34 42.23 -17.30
C ASP A 329 0.05 41.61 -18.69
N ASN A 330 1.01 40.87 -19.26
CA ASN A 330 0.90 40.22 -20.57
C ASN A 330 0.24 38.82 -20.56
N GLY A 331 -0.34 38.36 -19.45
CA GLY A 331 -1.16 37.14 -19.42
C GLY A 331 -0.41 35.83 -19.70
N GLY A 332 0.85 35.72 -19.25
CA GLY A 332 1.67 34.52 -19.40
C GLY A 332 1.83 33.73 -18.09
N ASP A 333 2.41 32.54 -18.18
CA ASP A 333 2.67 31.71 -17.00
C ASP A 333 3.62 32.40 -16.00
N ARG A 334 3.36 32.22 -14.70
CA ARG A 334 4.23 32.61 -13.60
C ARG A 334 5.10 31.44 -13.16
N ILE A 335 6.31 31.73 -12.71
CA ILE A 335 7.23 30.72 -12.16
C ILE A 335 7.23 30.81 -10.64
N ILE A 336 7.13 29.65 -10.00
CA ILE A 336 7.36 29.46 -8.57
C ILE A 336 8.67 28.69 -8.41
N THR A 337 9.66 29.33 -7.82
CA THR A 337 10.96 28.71 -7.51
C THR A 337 10.92 28.17 -6.09
N ILE A 338 11.27 26.89 -5.94
CA ILE A 338 11.25 26.16 -4.67
C ILE A 338 12.66 25.65 -4.38
N SER A 339 13.25 26.08 -3.27
CA SER A 339 14.58 25.65 -2.81
C SER A 339 14.51 24.96 -1.45
N GLY A 340 15.23 23.86 -1.29
CA GLY A 340 15.23 23.08 -0.03
C GLY A 340 15.85 21.70 -0.21
N THR A 341 15.74 20.84 0.81
CA THR A 341 16.03 19.40 0.63
C THR A 341 15.02 18.78 -0.33
N ARG A 342 15.34 17.62 -0.89
CA ARG A 342 14.43 16.88 -1.79
C ARG A 342 13.06 16.66 -1.14
N GLU A 343 13.02 16.36 0.15
CA GLU A 343 11.77 16.20 0.92
C GLU A 343 10.98 17.51 1.04
N GLN A 344 11.66 18.63 1.29
CA GLN A 344 11.04 19.95 1.40
C GLN A 344 10.45 20.40 0.05
N ILE A 345 11.18 20.19 -1.05
CA ILE A 345 10.72 20.53 -2.41
C ILE A 345 9.49 19.70 -2.77
N GLN A 346 9.51 18.40 -2.51
CA GLN A 346 8.36 17.52 -2.79
C GLN A 346 7.14 17.90 -1.94
N ALA A 347 7.32 18.22 -0.65
CA ALA A 347 6.25 18.68 0.21
C ALA A 347 5.66 20.01 -0.29
N ALA A 348 6.48 20.95 -0.71
CA ALA A 348 6.04 22.23 -1.29
C ALA A 348 5.24 22.00 -2.57
N GLN A 349 5.72 21.18 -3.50
CA GLN A 349 5.01 20.84 -4.75
C GLN A 349 3.64 20.23 -4.47
N TYR A 350 3.54 19.31 -3.52
CA TYR A 350 2.27 18.69 -3.13
C TYR A 350 1.26 19.72 -2.61
N LEU A 351 1.69 20.59 -1.69
CA LEU A 351 0.84 21.60 -1.09
C LEU A 351 0.39 22.65 -2.12
N LEU A 352 1.25 23.00 -3.09
CA LEU A 352 0.90 23.87 -4.22
C LEU A 352 -0.19 23.22 -5.10
N GLN A 353 -0.05 21.94 -5.43
CA GLN A 353 -1.07 21.20 -6.20
C GLN A 353 -2.40 21.10 -5.44
N GLN A 354 -2.36 20.90 -4.12
CA GLN A 354 -3.58 20.94 -3.29
C GLN A 354 -4.25 22.32 -3.30
N CYS A 355 -3.48 23.41 -3.27
CA CYS A 355 -4.02 24.77 -3.34
C CYS A 355 -4.81 24.99 -4.65
N VAL A 356 -4.30 24.48 -5.78
CA VAL A 356 -4.99 24.52 -7.07
C VAL A 356 -6.28 23.68 -7.02
N ARG A 357 -6.21 22.40 -6.64
CA ARG A 357 -7.36 21.48 -6.61
C ARG A 357 -8.47 21.88 -5.64
N THR A 358 -8.13 22.62 -4.59
CA THR A 358 -9.10 23.07 -3.57
C THR A 358 -9.76 24.39 -3.96
N SER A 359 -9.11 25.19 -4.82
CA SER A 359 -9.66 26.46 -5.29
C SER A 359 -10.73 26.26 -6.38
N GLU A 360 -11.75 27.13 -6.40
CA GLU A 360 -12.77 27.12 -7.45
C GLU A 360 -12.14 27.40 -8.83
N ALA A 361 -11.20 28.36 -8.90
CA ALA A 361 -10.47 28.68 -10.13
C ALA A 361 -9.65 27.49 -10.65
N GLY A 362 -8.91 26.80 -9.78
CA GLY A 362 -8.14 25.62 -10.17
C GLY A 362 -8.99 24.41 -10.53
N ARG A 363 -10.17 24.24 -9.93
CA ARG A 363 -11.14 23.21 -10.35
C ARG A 363 -11.71 23.45 -11.73
N ARG A 364 -12.02 24.71 -12.07
CA ARG A 364 -12.49 25.08 -13.42
C ARG A 364 -11.39 24.84 -14.44
N TYR A 365 -10.16 25.28 -14.16
CA TYR A 365 -9.01 25.05 -15.04
C TYR A 365 -8.77 23.56 -15.33
N LEU A 366 -8.75 22.71 -14.30
CA LEU A 366 -8.58 21.25 -14.42
C LEU A 366 -9.78 20.52 -15.06
N SER A 367 -10.91 21.21 -15.26
CA SER A 367 -12.09 20.64 -15.94
C SER A 367 -12.22 21.06 -17.39
N GLU A 368 -11.55 22.15 -17.77
CA GLU A 368 -11.56 22.73 -19.11
C GLU A 368 -10.32 22.34 -19.94
N HIS A 369 -9.28 21.83 -19.27
CA HIS A 369 -8.02 21.33 -19.82
C HIS A 369 -7.64 20.01 -19.13
#